data_AF-A0AAW5TN78-F1
#
_entry.id   AF-A0AAW5TN78-F1
#
_cell.length_a   1.000
_cell.length_b   1.000
_cell.length_c   1.000
_cell.angle_alpha   90.00
_cell.angle_beta   90.00
_cell.angle_gamma   90.00
#
_symmetry.space_group_name_H-M   'P 1'
#
loop_
_entity.id
_entity.type
_entity.pdbx_description
1 polymer ?
#
loop_
_entity_poly.entity_id
_entity_poly.type
_entity_poly.pdbx_seq_one_letter_code
_entity_poly.pdbx_strand_id
1 'polypeptide(L)' 'MNLDNFDERFNDFLERFDNTFEKEEPYEDIVKIVNSSKLNASEFEKALAIEHLIAQKRTNNLVKLALKEFLKKD' A
#
# COMPACT_ATOMS: atom_id res chain seq x y z
N MET A 1 2.95 -26.34 -8.49
CA MET A 1 2.23 -25.94 -7.25
C MET A 1 0.81 -26.45 -7.42
N ASN A 2 0.28 -27.24 -6.47
CA ASN A 2 -1.15 -27.59 -6.52
C ASN A 2 -1.95 -26.28 -6.31
N LEU A 3 -3.02 -26.09 -7.08
CA LEU A 3 -3.83 -24.85 -7.05
C LEU A 3 -4.34 -24.56 -5.62
N ASP A 4 -4.79 -25.60 -4.91
CA ASP A 4 -5.30 -25.48 -3.54
C ASP A 4 -4.26 -24.89 -2.56
N ASN A 5 -2.97 -25.19 -2.75
CA ASN A 5 -1.89 -24.68 -1.92
C ASN A 5 -1.47 -23.24 -2.30
N PHE A 6 -1.76 -22.81 -3.52
CA PHE A 6 -1.54 -21.41 -3.90
C PHE A 6 -2.61 -20.51 -3.27
N ASP A 7 -3.88 -20.89 -3.37
CA ASP A 7 -5.00 -20.08 -2.91
C ASP A 7 -4.97 -19.86 -1.40
N GLU A 8 -4.69 -20.90 -0.60
CA GLU A 8 -4.51 -20.77 0.85
C GLU A 8 -3.35 -19.81 1.19
N ARG A 9 -2.18 -20.00 0.56
CA ARG A 9 -1.01 -19.14 0.79
C ARG A 9 -1.23 -17.70 0.35
N PHE A 10 -2.02 -17.48 -0.70
CA PHE A 10 -2.37 -16.16 -1.18
C PHE A 10 -3.33 -15.45 -0.23
N ASN A 11 -4.34 -16.15 0.29
CA ASN A 11 -5.24 -15.61 1.30
C ASN A 11 -4.49 -15.23 2.60
N ASP A 12 -3.63 -16.12 3.10
CA ASP A 12 -2.78 -15.83 4.26
C ASP A 12 -1.87 -14.60 4.03
N PHE A 13 -1.35 -14.45 2.81
CA PHE A 13 -0.55 -13.30 2.43
C PHE A 13 -1.36 -12.00 2.47
N LEU A 14 -2.58 -12.00 1.92
CA LEU A 14 -3.47 -10.83 1.93
C LEU A 14 -3.84 -10.42 3.36
N GLU A 15 -4.20 -11.38 4.22
CA GLU A 15 -4.50 -11.09 5.62
C GLU A 15 -3.30 -10.48 6.36
N ARG A 16 -2.09 -11.01 6.15
CA ARG A 16 -0.87 -10.42 6.73
C ARG A 16 -0.60 -9.02 6.20
N PHE A 17 -0.82 -8.80 4.91
CA PHE A 17 -0.63 -7.49 4.28
C PHE A 17 -1.57 -6.45 4.88
N ASP A 18 -2.87 -6.73 4.96
CA ASP A 18 -3.86 -5.79 5.50
C ASP A 18 -3.56 -5.48 6.98
N ASN A 19 -3.24 -6.49 7.79
CA ASN A 19 -2.85 -6.31 9.19
C ASN A 19 -1.58 -5.48 9.40
N THR A 20 -0.66 -5.48 8.43
CA THR A 20 0.61 -4.73 8.51
C THR A 20 0.41 -3.29 8.03
N PHE A 21 -0.32 -3.13 6.92
CA PHE A 21 -0.57 -1.82 6.33
C PHE A 21 -1.49 -0.95 7.19
N GLU A 22 -2.44 -1.54 7.91
CA GLU A 22 -3.27 -0.81 8.89
C GLU A 22 -2.48 -0.30 10.11
N LYS A 23 -1.29 -0.87 10.37
CA LYS A 23 -0.43 -0.48 11.51
C LYS A 23 0.68 0.50 11.15
N GLU A 24 1.19 0.47 9.91
CA GLU A 24 2.23 1.41 9.48
C GLU A 24 1.60 2.74 9.11
N GLU A 25 1.71 3.78 9.95
CA GLU A 25 1.25 5.17 9.74
C GLU A 25 1.71 5.78 8.39
N PRO A 26 0.98 5.66 7.27
CA PRO A 26 1.42 6.28 6.02
C PRO A 26 0.88 7.72 5.94
N TYR A 27 -0.10 8.04 6.78
CA TYR A 27 -0.96 9.20 6.66
C TYR A 27 -0.20 10.49 7.00
N GLU A 28 0.46 10.53 8.16
CA GLU A 28 1.13 11.76 8.61
C GLU A 28 2.25 12.22 7.67
N ASP A 29 3.06 11.28 7.17
CA ASP A 29 4.14 11.59 6.23
C ASP A 29 3.59 12.04 4.88
N ILE A 30 2.52 11.43 4.38
CA ILE A 30 1.86 11.85 3.13
C ILE A 30 1.24 13.24 3.30
N VAL A 31 0.60 13.52 4.42
CA VAL A 31 0.04 14.84 4.74
C VAL A 31 1.16 15.90 4.74
N LYS A 32 2.30 15.62 5.37
CA LYS A 32 3.48 16.53 5.36
C LYS A 32 4.00 16.78 3.93
N ILE A 33 4.08 15.75 3.09
CA ILE A 33 4.52 15.88 1.69
C ILE A 33 3.54 16.73 0.87
N VAL A 34 2.24 16.49 1.01
CA VAL A 34 1.22 17.25 0.24
C VAL A 34 1.18 18.70 0.69
N ASN A 35 1.23 18.96 2.00
CA ASN A 35 1.21 20.31 2.54
C ASN A 35 2.47 21.11 2.20
N SER A 36 3.64 20.45 2.10
CA SER A 36 4.90 21.11 1.71
C SER A 36 5.05 21.32 0.20
N SER A 37 4.39 20.52 -0.64
CA SER A 37 4.51 20.58 -2.11
C SER A 37 3.47 21.45 -2.81
N LYS A 38 2.29 21.70 -2.20
CA LYS A 38 1.19 22.46 -2.81
C LYS A 38 0.82 23.72 -2.03
N LEU A 39 1.72 24.70 -2.01
CA LEU A 39 1.56 25.98 -1.29
C LEU A 39 0.28 26.77 -1.64
N ASN A 40 -0.34 26.53 -2.81
CA ASN A 40 -1.51 27.28 -3.29
C ASN A 40 -2.73 26.40 -3.67
N ALA A 41 -2.73 25.11 -3.34
CA ALA A 41 -3.88 24.26 -3.63
C ALA A 41 -4.98 24.42 -2.58
N SER A 42 -6.24 24.27 -3.01
CA SER A 42 -7.38 24.20 -2.10
C SER A 42 -7.29 22.97 -1.18
N GLU A 43 -7.97 23.02 -0.03
CA GLU A 43 -8.02 21.88 0.90
C GLU A 43 -8.60 20.61 0.25
N PHE A 44 -9.55 20.77 -0.68
CA PHE A 44 -10.10 19.65 -1.45
C PHE A 44 -9.04 18.98 -2.35
N GLU A 45 -8.24 19.76 -3.06
CA GLU A 45 -7.18 19.25 -3.92
C GLU A 45 -6.04 18.58 -3.13
N LYS A 46 -5.82 19.03 -1.89
CA LYS A 46 -4.89 18.38 -0.96
C LYS A 46 -5.46 17.05 -0.46
N ALA A 47 -6.72 17.01 -0.07
CA ALA A 47 -7.38 15.77 0.37
C ALA A 47 -7.35 14.69 -0.73
N LEU A 48 -7.70 15.05 -1.96
CA LEU A 48 -7.60 14.14 -3.12
C LEU A 48 -6.17 13.64 -3.35
N ALA A 49 -5.17 14.51 -3.21
CA ALA A 49 -3.77 14.12 -3.36
C ALA A 49 -3.32 13.15 -2.25
N ILE A 50 -3.76 13.37 -1.02
CA ILE A 50 -3.46 12.48 0.11
C ILE A 50 -4.06 11.09 -0.13
N GLU A 51 -5.34 11.00 -0.49
CA GLU A 51 -6.00 9.73 -0.78
C GLU A 51 -5.31 8.97 -1.93
N HIS A 52 -4.98 9.69 -3.01
CA HIS A 52 -4.29 9.11 -4.15
C HIS A 52 -2.92 8.53 -3.76
N LEU A 53 -2.13 9.27 -2.99
CA LEU A 53 -0.80 8.83 -2.55
C LEU A 53 -0.88 7.65 -1.57
N ILE A 54 -1.88 7.60 -0.69
CA ILE A 54 -2.12 6.48 0.22
C ILE A 54 -2.45 5.23 -0.60
N ALA A 55 -3.39 5.33 -1.54
CA ALA A 55 -3.77 4.23 -2.41
C ALA A 55 -2.57 3.73 -3.22
N GLN A 56 -1.79 4.64 -3.80
CA GLN A 56 -0.59 4.31 -4.57
C GLN A 56 0.46 3.58 -3.69
N LYS A 57 0.71 4.08 -2.47
CA LYS A 57 1.67 3.44 -1.55
C LYS A 57 1.19 2.05 -1.12
N ARG A 58 -0.12 1.89 -0.86
CA ARG A 58 -0.73 0.58 -0.57
C ARG A 58 -0.52 -0.40 -1.71
N THR A 59 -0.86 -0.01 -2.93
CA THR A 59 -0.68 -0.86 -4.13
C THR A 59 0.79 -1.22 -4.36
N ASN A 60 1.70 -0.25 -4.25
CA ASN A 60 3.13 -0.49 -4.42
C ASN A 60 3.68 -1.48 -3.39
N ASN A 61 3.26 -1.35 -2.12
CA ASN A 61 3.67 -2.26 -1.07
C ASN A 61 3.11 -3.67 -1.27
N LEU A 62 1.83 -3.79 -1.65
CA LEU A 62 1.20 -5.08 -1.97
C LEU A 62 1.96 -5.79 -3.08
N VAL A 63 2.23 -5.09 -4.19
CA VAL A 63 2.99 -5.64 -5.32
C VAL A 63 4.39 -6.06 -4.88
N LYS A 64 5.13 -5.21 -4.17
CA LYS A 64 6.49 -5.52 -3.71
C LYS A 64 6.54 -6.75 -2.81
N LEU A 65 5.57 -6.90 -1.91
CA LEU A 65 5.51 -8.04 -1.00
C LEU A 65 5.09 -9.30 -1.75
N ALA A 66 4.13 -9.22 -2.67
CA ALA A 66 3.74 -10.34 -3.54
C ALA A 66 4.90 -10.83 -4.41
N LEU A 67 5.68 -9.90 -5.01
CA LEU A 67 6.89 -10.24 -5.78
C LEU A 67 7.92 -10.99 -4.91
N LYS A 68 8.09 -10.59 -3.65
CA LYS A 68 9.02 -11.28 -2.73
C LYS A 68 8.53 -12.66 -2.32
N GLU A 69 7.23 -12.81 -2.11
CA GLU A 69 6.58 -14.02 -1.57
C GLU A 69 6.41 -15.11 -2.64
N PHE A 70 6.03 -14.71 -3.87
CA PHE A 70 5.59 -15.65 -4.91
C PHE A 70 6.51 -15.72 -6.13
N LEU A 71 7.37 -14.71 -6.35
CA LEU A 71 8.25 -14.65 -7.52
C LEU A 71 9.73 -14.89 -7.20
N LYS A 72 10.12 -15.04 -5.93
CA LYS A 72 11.40 -15.67 -5.61
C LYS A 72 11.32 -17.16 -5.97
N LYS A 73 11.82 -17.47 -7.17
CA LYS A 73 12.26 -18.82 -7.55
C LYS A 73 13.53 -19.16 -6.77
N ASP A 74 13.58 -20.37 -6.22
CA ASP A 74 14.84 -21.12 -6.16
C ASP A 74 15.33 -21.41 -7.59
#